data_AF-A0AAW2DVM0-F1
#
_entry.id   AF-A0AAW2DVM0-F1
#
_cell.length_a   1.000
_cell.length_b   1.000
_cell.length_c   1.000
_cell.angle_alpha   90.00
_cell.angle_beta   90.00
_cell.angle_gamma   90.00
#
_symmetry.space_group_name_H-M   'P 1'
#
loop_
_entity.id
_entity.type
_entity.pdbx_description
1 polymer ?
#
loop_
_entity_poly.entity_id
_entity_poly.type
_entity_poly.pdbx_seq_one_letter_code
_entity_poly.pdbx_strand_id
1 'polypeptide(L)'
;MLRACTFHGVLKVFHTRVCFSDDEKKAVKSSYWFFDSAYPLSDIDSTFYTHLLCTQAFVDPNTFQLNISNSKTAQFSVFTQTLQQKNPSLKTLLSIAGGITDDSALSSMASNAST
;
A
#
# COMPACT_ATOMS: atom_id res chain seq x y z
N MET A 1 -6.17 23.21 -4.64
CA MET A 1 -6.05 23.47 -3.19
C MET A 1 -6.15 22.14 -2.46
N LEU A 2 -5.03 21.63 -1.95
CA LEU A 2 -4.99 20.38 -1.19
C LEU A 2 -5.42 20.70 0.26
N ARG A 3 -6.58 20.22 0.69
CA ARG A 3 -6.96 20.30 2.11
C ARG A 3 -6.49 19.04 2.82
N ALA A 4 -5.42 19.18 3.61
CA ALA A 4 -5.03 18.18 4.60
C ALA A 4 -6.05 18.20 5.74
N CYS A 5 -6.76 17.09 5.96
CA CYS A 5 -7.57 16.90 7.15
C CYS A 5 -6.84 15.92 8.08
N THR A 6 -6.34 16.46 9.19
CA THR A 6 -5.91 15.71 10.37
C THR A 6 -7.10 14.96 10.94
N PHE A 7 -6.99 13.65 11.19
CA PHE A 7 -8.05 12.88 11.85
C PHE A 7 -7.55 12.24 13.15
N HIS A 8 -8.17 12.66 14.24
CA HIS A 8 -8.11 12.01 15.55
C HIS A 8 -9.12 10.86 15.59
N GLY A 9 -8.71 9.73 16.14
CA GLY A 9 -9.56 8.84 16.94
C GLY A 9 -10.77 8.15 16.29
N VAL A 10 -10.61 6.84 16.11
CA VAL A 10 -11.63 5.77 16.23
C VAL A 10 -12.62 5.57 15.06
N LEU A 11 -12.41 4.43 14.39
CA LEU A 11 -13.35 3.59 13.61
C LEU A 11 -13.60 3.91 12.13
N LYS A 12 -13.62 2.78 11.38
CA LYS A 12 -14.16 2.53 10.02
C LYS A 12 -13.19 2.78 8.87
N VAL A 13 -12.67 1.65 8.37
CA VAL A 13 -12.30 1.36 6.97
C VAL A 13 -12.15 2.62 6.13
N PHE A 14 -10.90 3.08 6.01
CA PHE A 14 -10.54 4.11 5.04
C PHE A 14 -10.74 3.53 3.63
N HIS A 15 -11.93 3.74 3.05
CA HIS A 15 -12.08 3.79 1.60
C HIS A 15 -11.49 5.11 1.11
N THR A 16 -10.16 5.26 1.18
CA THR A 16 -9.48 6.37 0.54
C THR A 16 -9.49 6.09 -0.95
N ARG A 17 -10.53 6.58 -1.64
CA ARG A 17 -10.64 6.51 -3.10
C ARG A 17 -9.66 7.53 -3.67
N VAL A 18 -8.45 7.10 -4.01
CA VAL A 18 -7.52 7.93 -4.78
C VAL A 18 -7.95 7.88 -6.24
N CYS A 19 -8.68 8.89 -6.69
CA CYS A 19 -9.11 9.01 -8.09
C CYS A 19 -8.08 9.82 -8.87
N PHE A 20 -7.31 9.16 -9.74
CA PHE A 20 -6.53 9.82 -10.79
C PHE A 20 -7.32 9.74 -12.11
N SER A 21 -7.83 10.85 -12.63
CA SER A 21 -8.02 11.04 -14.09
C SER A 21 -8.43 12.48 -14.42
N ASP A 22 -7.59 13.13 -15.22
CA ASP A 22 -8.06 13.85 -16.40
C ASP A 22 -8.03 12.85 -17.57
N ASP A 23 -9.15 12.80 -18.31
CA ASP A 23 -9.40 12.11 -19.58
C ASP A 23 -9.80 10.61 -19.59
N GLU A 24 -10.67 10.28 -20.55
CA GLU A 24 -11.56 9.11 -20.60
C GLU A 24 -10.88 7.73 -20.81
N LYS A 25 -9.56 7.62 -20.67
CA LYS A 25 -8.82 6.38 -20.96
C LYS A 25 -8.03 5.86 -19.75
N LYS A 26 -8.69 4.93 -19.04
CA LYS A 26 -8.23 4.06 -17.92
C LYS A 26 -8.14 4.73 -16.53
N ALA A 27 -9.30 5.01 -15.97
CA ALA A 27 -9.43 5.37 -14.55
C ALA A 27 -8.83 4.28 -13.63
N VAL A 28 -7.97 4.71 -12.71
CA VAL A 28 -7.42 3.85 -11.65
C VAL A 28 -8.41 3.79 -10.49
N LYS A 29 -8.93 2.60 -10.22
CA LYS A 29 -9.66 2.27 -8.98
C LYS A 29 -8.70 1.54 -8.05
N SER A 30 -8.30 2.18 -6.95
CA SER A 30 -7.36 1.58 -6.00
C SER A 30 -7.76 1.72 -4.55
N SER A 31 -7.25 0.81 -3.72
CA SER A 31 -7.33 0.85 -2.26
C SER A 31 -6.08 0.26 -1.63
N TYR A 32 -5.91 0.52 -0.34
CA TYR A 32 -4.86 -0.04 0.49
C TYR A 32 -5.39 -1.22 1.31
N TRP A 33 -4.56 -2.23 1.47
CA TRP A 33 -4.79 -3.33 2.40
C TRP A 33 -3.66 -3.41 3.41
N PHE A 34 -4.03 -3.52 4.69
CA PHE A 34 -3.12 -3.62 5.82
C PHE A 34 -3.30 -4.99 6.48
N PHE A 35 -2.19 -5.67 6.79
CA PHE A 35 -2.23 -7.05 7.31
C PHE A 35 -3.04 -7.20 8.60
N ASP A 36 -2.91 -6.24 9.53
CA ASP A 36 -3.64 -6.25 10.81
C ASP A 36 -4.98 -5.51 10.69
N SER A 37 -5.55 -5.46 9.49
CA SER A 37 -6.95 -5.08 9.31
C SER A 37 -7.85 -6.24 9.73
N ALA A 38 -9.04 -5.93 10.23
CA ALA A 38 -10.07 -6.93 10.54
C ALA A 38 -10.67 -7.60 9.27
N TYR A 39 -9.98 -7.53 8.13
CA TYR A 39 -10.48 -7.93 6.82
C TYR A 39 -9.45 -8.82 6.10
N PRO A 40 -9.65 -10.14 6.08
CA PRO A 40 -8.70 -11.08 5.51
C PRO A 40 -8.65 -10.96 3.97
N LEU A 41 -7.53 -11.36 3.38
CA LEU A 41 -7.31 -11.28 1.93
C LEU A 41 -8.35 -12.03 1.11
N SER A 42 -8.80 -13.17 1.62
CA SER A 42 -9.83 -14.01 0.98
C SER A 42 -11.16 -13.28 0.79
N ASP A 43 -11.45 -12.29 1.63
CA ASP A 43 -12.76 -11.66 1.67
C ASP A 43 -12.81 -10.46 0.73
N ILE A 44 -11.66 -9.90 0.34
CA ILE A 44 -11.56 -8.80 -0.62
C ILE A 44 -12.18 -9.20 -1.95
N ASP A 45 -13.19 -8.45 -2.37
CA ASP A 45 -13.70 -8.48 -3.73
C ASP A 45 -12.81 -7.58 -4.62
N SER A 46 -11.84 -8.21 -5.27
CA SER A 46 -10.88 -7.52 -6.13
C SER A 46 -11.48 -7.02 -7.46
N THR A 47 -12.73 -7.39 -7.79
CA THR A 47 -13.38 -6.95 -9.03
C THR A 47 -13.74 -5.46 -9.02
N PHE A 48 -13.84 -4.85 -7.84
CA PHE A 48 -14.06 -3.40 -7.69
C PHE A 48 -12.82 -2.55 -7.98
N TYR A 49 -11.65 -3.18 -8.08
CA TYR A 49 -10.36 -2.50 -8.16
C TYR A 49 -9.62 -2.82 -9.45
N THR A 50 -8.83 -1.86 -9.89
CA THR A 50 -7.81 -2.04 -10.93
C THR A 50 -6.43 -2.28 -10.32
N HIS A 51 -6.18 -1.66 -9.15
CA HIS A 51 -4.93 -1.75 -8.41
C HIS A 51 -5.21 -1.93 -6.92
N LEU A 52 -4.46 -2.79 -6.22
CA LEU A 52 -4.50 -2.87 -4.76
C LEU A 52 -3.09 -2.75 -4.19
N LEU A 53 -2.95 -1.94 -3.13
CA LEU A 53 -1.66 -1.66 -2.50
C LEU A 53 -1.55 -2.42 -1.18
N CYS A 54 -0.49 -3.20 -1.00
CA CYS A 54 -0.18 -3.92 0.24
C CYS A 54 0.66 -3.02 1.17
N THR A 55 0.21 -2.77 2.41
CA THR A 55 0.88 -1.88 3.37
C THR A 55 1.41 -2.62 4.60
N GLN A 56 2.61 -2.31 5.12
CA GLN A 56 3.69 -1.52 4.52
C GLN A 56 5.03 -2.25 4.67
N ALA A 57 5.89 -2.05 3.69
CA ALA A 57 7.33 -2.28 3.83
C ALA A 57 8.01 -1.03 4.40
N PHE A 58 9.21 -1.22 4.94
CA PHE A 58 10.07 -0.15 5.43
C PHE A 58 11.47 -0.26 4.83
N VAL A 59 12.25 0.81 4.94
CA VAL A 59 13.66 0.82 4.55
C VAL A 59 14.49 0.56 5.80
N ASP A 60 15.39 -0.41 5.74
CA ASP A 60 16.35 -0.64 6.82
C ASP A 60 17.37 0.52 6.85
N PRO A 61 17.56 1.22 7.98
CA PRO A 61 18.39 2.42 8.04
C PRO A 61 19.89 2.15 7.86
N ASN A 62 20.35 0.90 8.05
CA ASN A 62 21.77 0.57 7.96
C ASN A 62 22.15 0.09 6.55
N THR A 63 21.22 -0.57 5.88
CA THR A 63 21.47 -1.22 4.57
C THR A 63 20.78 -0.51 3.41
N PHE A 64 19.83 0.38 3.69
CA PHE A 64 18.94 1.02 2.71
C PHE A 64 18.17 0.04 1.81
N GLN A 65 18.01 -1.20 2.26
CA GLN A 65 17.21 -2.21 1.57
C GLN A 65 15.76 -2.22 2.07
N LEU A 66 14.85 -2.66 1.20
CA LEU A 66 13.46 -2.89 1.58
C LEU A 66 13.35 -4.07 2.53
N ASN A 67 12.62 -3.87 3.60
CA ASN A 67 12.37 -4.86 4.64
C ASN A 67 10.87 -5.00 4.90
N ILE A 68 10.44 -6.25 5.04
CA ILE A 68 9.09 -6.64 5.44
C ILE A 68 9.24 -7.39 6.75
N SER A 69 8.50 -6.95 7.78
CA SER A 69 8.53 -7.62 9.08
C SER A 69 8.13 -9.09 8.95
N ASN A 70 8.85 -9.99 9.63
CA ASN A 70 8.60 -11.43 9.60
C ASN A 70 7.14 -11.81 9.86
N SER A 71 6.43 -11.05 10.71
CA SER A 71 5.01 -11.28 11.00
C SER A 71 4.09 -11.06 9.81
N LYS A 72 4.51 -10.27 8.81
CA LYS A 72 3.75 -9.92 7.61
C LYS A 72 4.15 -10.73 6.38
N THR A 73 5.36 -11.29 6.36
CA THR A 73 5.96 -11.96 5.20
C THR A 73 5.06 -13.02 4.57
N ALA A 74 4.42 -13.86 5.39
CA ALA A 74 3.56 -14.93 4.89
C ALA A 74 2.31 -14.42 4.15
N GLN A 75 1.76 -13.28 4.55
CA GLN A 75 0.59 -12.70 3.88
C GLN A 75 0.98 -11.86 2.67
N PHE A 76 2.13 -11.18 2.74
CA PHE A 76 2.64 -10.41 1.61
C PHE A 76 3.00 -11.32 0.43
N SER A 77 3.53 -12.52 0.70
CA SER A 77 3.88 -13.48 -0.36
C SER A 77 2.66 -14.02 -1.12
N VAL A 78 1.50 -14.15 -0.46
CA VAL A 78 0.26 -14.64 -1.08
C VAL A 78 -0.69 -13.54 -1.55
N PHE A 79 -0.36 -12.26 -1.30
CA PHE A 79 -1.22 -11.10 -1.55
C PHE A 79 -1.74 -11.06 -2.99
N THR A 80 -0.80 -11.03 -3.94
CA THR A 80 -1.11 -10.92 -5.37
C THR A 80 -1.88 -12.12 -5.88
N GLN A 81 -1.41 -13.32 -5.55
CA GLN A 81 -2.01 -14.56 -6.03
C GLN A 81 -3.45 -14.70 -5.53
N THR A 82 -3.70 -14.44 -4.24
CA THR A 82 -5.04 -14.53 -3.63
C THR A 82 -6.02 -13.57 -4.31
N LEU A 83 -5.64 -12.31 -4.50
CA LEU A 83 -6.53 -11.31 -5.11
C LEU A 83 -6.80 -11.57 -6.59
N GLN A 84 -5.81 -12.12 -7.30
CA GLN A 84 -5.94 -12.45 -8.72
C GLN A 84 -6.85 -13.66 -8.99
N GLN A 85 -7.15 -14.48 -7.98
CA GLN A 85 -8.16 -15.55 -8.12
C GLN A 85 -9.54 -14.99 -8.48
N LYS A 86 -9.92 -13.83 -7.94
CA LYS A 86 -11.21 -13.16 -8.22
C LYS A 86 -11.13 -12.15 -9.36
N ASN A 87 -9.95 -11.54 -9.58
CA ASN A 87 -9.72 -10.60 -10.67
C ASN A 87 -8.32 -10.82 -11.29
N PRO A 88 -8.20 -11.67 -12.32
CA PRO A 88 -6.92 -11.98 -12.96
C PRO A 88 -6.22 -10.76 -13.59
N SER A 89 -6.96 -9.69 -13.87
CA SER A 89 -6.41 -8.45 -14.44
C SER A 89 -5.91 -7.45 -13.40
N LEU A 90 -6.13 -7.73 -12.11
CA LEU A 90 -5.74 -6.86 -11.01
C LEU A 90 -4.21 -6.71 -10.96
N LYS A 91 -3.77 -5.47 -10.80
CA LYS A 91 -2.38 -5.14 -10.49
C LYS A 91 -2.19 -4.92 -9.00
N THR A 92 -1.08 -5.40 -8.46
CA THR A 92 -0.74 -5.17 -7.05
C THR A 92 0.53 -4.35 -6.94
N LEU A 93 0.61 -3.54 -5.89
CA LEU A 93 1.76 -2.71 -5.58
C LEU A 93 2.12 -2.86 -4.11
N LEU A 94 3.41 -2.80 -3.79
CA LEU A 94 3.90 -2.75 -2.43
C LEU A 94 4.06 -1.29 -2.01
N SER A 95 3.37 -0.88 -0.95
CA SER A 95 3.54 0.46 -0.37
C SER A 95 4.72 0.46 0.59
N ILE A 96 5.61 1.44 0.43
CA ILE A 96 6.79 1.66 1.28
C ILE A 96 6.55 2.91 2.12
N ALA A 97 7.02 2.90 3.37
CA ALA A 97 6.76 3.94 4.36
C ALA A 97 5.26 4.08 4.72
N GLY A 98 4.94 5.02 5.60
CA GLY A 98 3.58 5.27 6.09
C GLY A 98 3.58 6.42 7.09
N GLY A 99 2.40 6.97 7.40
CA GLY A 99 2.30 8.22 8.19
C GLY A 99 2.80 8.17 9.65
N ILE A 100 3.29 7.04 10.12
CA ILE A 100 3.74 6.83 11.51
C ILE A 100 5.22 6.36 11.57
N THR A 101 5.90 6.21 10.44
CA THR A 101 7.30 5.75 10.41
C THR A 101 8.30 6.89 10.50
N ASP A 102 9.45 6.61 11.11
CA ASP A 102 10.60 7.50 11.02
C ASP A 102 11.14 7.47 9.57
N ASP A 103 10.98 8.59 8.87
CA ASP A 103 11.39 8.74 7.47
C ASP A 103 12.87 9.17 7.34
N SER A 104 13.65 9.17 8.44
CA SER A 104 15.08 9.49 8.44
C SER A 104 15.89 8.54 7.55
N ALA A 105 15.55 7.25 7.54
CA ALA A 105 16.17 6.23 6.69
C ALA A 105 15.92 6.52 5.20
N LEU A 106 14.68 6.85 4.85
CA LEU A 106 14.29 7.18 3.47
C LEU A 106 14.97 8.47 3.00
N SER A 107 15.04 9.48 3.88
CA SER A 107 15.72 10.75 3.61
C SER A 107 17.23 10.56 3.43
N SER A 108 17.86 9.73 4.26
CA SER A 108 19.30 9.40 4.17
C SER A 108 19.65 8.59 2.93
N MET A 109 18.75 7.68 2.52
CA MET A 109 18.88 6.96 1.26
C MET A 109 18.77 7.92 0.05
N ALA A 110 17.81 8.84 0.07
CA ALA A 110 17.58 9.77 -1.03
C ALA A 110 18.65 10.88 -1.15
N SER A 111 19.36 11.21 -0.07
CA SER A 111 20.40 12.23 -0.08
C SER A 111 21.73 11.77 -0.67
N ASN A 112 21.90 10.46 -0.88
CA ASN A 112 23.12 9.88 -1.42
C ASN A 112 22.83 9.20 -2.76
N ALA A 113 23.28 9.82 -3.85
CA ALA A 113 23.29 9.16 -5.16
C ALA A 113 24.53 8.28 -5.28
N SER A 114 24.35 6.99 -5.60
CA SER A 114 25.46 6.18 -6.12
C SER A 114 25.69 6.60 -7.56
N THR A 115 26.80 7.31 -7.81
CA THR A 115 27.31 7.67 -9.14
C THR A 115 27.95 6.48 -9.84
#